data_AF-A0A2H6EPD5-F1
#
_entry.id   AF-A0A2H6EPD5-F1
#
_cell.length_a   1.000
_cell.length_b   1.000
_cell.length_c   1.000
_cell.angle_alpha   90.00
_cell.angle_beta   90.00
_cell.angle_gamma   90.00
#
_symmetry.space_group_name_H-M   'P 1'
#
loop_
_entity.id
_entity.type
_entity.pdbx_description
1 polymer ?
#
loop_
_entity_poly.entity_id
_entity_poly.type
_entity_poly.pdbx_seq_one_letter_code
_entity_poly.pdbx_strand_id
1 'polypeptide(L)'
;METFRIYLSNQYDKRSKNQPYYFIILGVVYTILGILSLTKSNSDYFSGWIWIVTGIGFVIASFFSKNVTSKNILELNNKAIFAHPSIGKNINIDWNNLKYIHIKPISFDFILKDGSIETISLGNVAYKDVIETKEKLKEFAQYHNIKIN
;
A
#
# COMPACT_ATOMS: atom_id res chain seq x y z
N MET A 1 -7.23 4.65 27.19
CA MET A 1 -7.98 4.75 25.92
C MET A 1 -7.87 3.43 25.17
N GLU A 2 -8.91 3.01 24.45
CA GLU A 2 -8.85 1.84 23.57
C GLU A 2 -8.10 2.17 22.28
N THR A 3 -7.35 1.20 21.75
CA THR A 3 -6.63 1.35 20.48
C THR A 3 -7.61 1.52 19.33
N PHE A 4 -7.41 2.56 18.52
CA PHE A 4 -8.17 2.80 17.30
C PHE A 4 -7.35 2.40 16.08
N ARG A 5 -7.94 1.65 15.14
CA ARG A 5 -7.25 1.21 13.91
C ARG A 5 -8.17 1.34 12.71
N ILE A 6 -7.65 1.93 11.63
CA ILE A 6 -8.30 1.99 10.32
C ILE A 6 -7.37 1.50 9.21
N TYR A 7 -7.98 1.10 8.10
CA TYR A 7 -7.25 0.82 6.87
C TYR A 7 -7.18 2.08 6.02
N LEU A 8 -5.95 2.51 5.69
CA LEU A 8 -5.68 3.63 4.78
C LEU A 8 -5.87 3.25 3.31
N SER A 9 -6.00 1.95 3.04
CA SER A 9 -6.33 1.40 1.72
C SER A 9 -7.74 0.80 1.75
N ASN A 10 -8.77 1.53 1.31
CA ASN A 10 -9.93 0.89 0.70
C ASN A 10 -10.90 1.85 -0.02
N GLN A 11 -10.90 1.78 -1.36
CA GLN A 11 -12.07 1.80 -2.27
C GLN A 11 -11.62 1.51 -3.72
N TYR A 12 -10.34 1.71 -4.03
CA TYR A 12 -9.75 1.46 -5.34
C TYR A 12 -8.49 0.61 -5.23
N ASP A 13 -8.59 -0.57 -4.63
CA ASP A 13 -7.63 -1.61 -4.97
C ASP A 13 -7.91 -1.95 -6.46
N LYS A 14 -7.34 -1.15 -7.37
CA LYS A 14 -7.50 -1.31 -8.84
C LYS A 14 -6.96 -2.66 -9.30
N ARG A 15 -6.24 -3.37 -8.43
CA ARG A 15 -5.84 -4.75 -8.64
C ARG A 15 -7.03 -5.67 -8.38
N SER A 16 -7.65 -6.11 -9.46
CA SER A 16 -8.62 -7.21 -9.41
C SER A 16 -7.99 -8.40 -8.66
N LYS A 17 -8.75 -9.04 -7.76
CA LYS A 17 -8.38 -10.31 -7.12
C LYS A 17 -7.92 -11.37 -8.13
N ASN A 18 -8.33 -11.20 -9.39
CA ASN A 18 -8.02 -12.11 -10.50
C ASN A 18 -6.73 -11.75 -11.26
N GLN A 19 -6.13 -10.59 -11.02
CA GLN A 19 -4.88 -10.15 -11.66
C GLN A 19 -3.72 -11.18 -11.58
N PRO A 20 -3.43 -11.81 -10.44
CA PRO A 20 -2.41 -12.86 -10.39
C PRO A 20 -2.74 -14.05 -11.30
N TYR A 21 -4.02 -14.40 -11.47
CA TYR A 21 -4.45 -15.49 -12.33
C TYR A 21 -4.30 -15.13 -13.81
N TYR A 22 -4.62 -13.89 -14.20
CA TYR A 22 -4.38 -13.42 -15.57
C TYR A 22 -2.90 -13.46 -15.95
N PHE A 23 -1.99 -13.10 -15.04
CA PHE A 23 -0.56 -13.22 -15.28
C PHE A 23 -0.09 -14.68 -15.43
N ILE A 24 -0.67 -15.61 -14.67
CA ILE A 24 -0.36 -17.05 -14.84
C ILE A 24 -0.83 -17.53 -16.22
N ILE A 25 -2.05 -17.18 -16.63
CA ILE A 25 -2.62 -17.57 -17.93
C ILE A 25 -1.76 -17.00 -19.07
N LEU A 26 -1.41 -15.71 -19.01
CA LEU A 26 -0.50 -15.08 -19.98
C LEU A 26 0.87 -15.78 -20.00
N GLY A 27 1.43 -16.09 -18.84
CA GLY A 27 2.71 -16.80 -18.72
C GLY A 27 2.69 -18.16 -19.44
N VAL A 28 1.63 -18.95 -19.22
CA VAL A 28 1.45 -20.26 -19.87
C VAL A 28 1.30 -20.11 -21.39
N VAL A 29 0.44 -19.18 -21.85
CA VAL A 29 0.21 -18.95 -23.28
C VAL A 29 1.49 -18.55 -24.00
N TYR A 30 2.25 -17.60 -23.45
CA TYR A 30 3.51 -17.13 -24.05
C TYR A 30 4.58 -18.23 -24.07
N THR A 31 4.63 -19.08 -23.05
CA THR A 31 5.54 -20.23 -23.00
C THR A 31 5.20 -21.25 -24.10
N ILE A 32 3.91 -21.56 -24.29
CA ILE A 32 3.45 -22.47 -25.35
C ILE A 32 3.77 -21.90 -26.74
N LEU A 33 3.51 -20.61 -26.97
CA LEU A 33 3.85 -19.94 -28.23
C LEU A 33 5.35 -20.00 -28.52
N GLY A 34 6.19 -19.80 -27.50
CA GLY A 34 7.64 -19.92 -27.64
C GLY A 34 8.09 -21.33 -28.02
N ILE A 35 7.53 -22.37 -27.37
CA ILE A 35 7.82 -23.77 -27.70
C ILE A 35 7.39 -24.10 -29.15
N LEU A 36 6.19 -23.70 -29.55
CA LEU A 36 5.68 -23.92 -30.91
C LEU A 36 6.51 -23.17 -31.96
N SER A 37 7.02 -21.99 -31.60
CA SER A 37 7.96 -21.27 -32.46
C SER A 37 9.21 -22.10 -32.67
N LEU A 38 9.86 -22.58 -31.60
CA LEU A 38 11.11 -23.35 -31.67
C LEU A 38 11.01 -24.70 -32.40
N THR A 39 9.83 -25.32 -32.46
CA THR A 39 9.63 -26.60 -33.15
C THR A 39 9.34 -26.46 -34.65
N LYS A 40 9.11 -25.25 -35.15
CA LYS A 40 8.87 -25.01 -36.57
C LYS A 40 10.20 -25.00 -37.33
N SER A 41 10.30 -25.82 -38.39
CA SER A 41 11.50 -26.02 -39.22
C SER A 41 12.12 -24.73 -39.81
N ASN A 42 11.33 -23.67 -39.95
CA ASN A 42 11.75 -22.39 -40.51
C ASN A 42 11.64 -21.23 -39.50
N SER A 43 11.72 -21.53 -38.21
CA SER A 43 11.51 -20.54 -37.15
C SER A 43 12.79 -19.78 -36.83
N ASP A 44 12.61 -18.49 -36.54
CA ASP A 44 13.63 -17.70 -35.89
C ASP A 44 13.74 -18.12 -34.42
N TYR A 45 14.76 -18.92 -34.10
CA TYR A 45 15.05 -19.41 -32.75
C TYR A 45 15.13 -18.26 -31.73
N PHE A 46 15.61 -17.08 -32.15
CA PHE A 46 15.69 -15.90 -31.30
C PHE A 46 14.30 -15.45 -30.83
N SER A 47 13.34 -15.40 -31.75
CA SER A 47 11.95 -15.06 -31.42
C SER A 47 11.33 -16.05 -30.43
N GLY A 48 11.59 -17.35 -30.59
CA GLY A 48 11.09 -18.40 -29.69
C GLY A 48 11.56 -18.22 -28.24
N TRP A 49 12.84 -17.91 -28.05
CA TRP A 49 13.41 -17.62 -26.73
C TRP A 49 12.82 -16.37 -26.08
N ILE A 50 12.54 -15.31 -26.86
CA ILE A 50 11.88 -14.10 -26.34
C ILE A 50 10.51 -14.43 -25.75
N TRP A 51 9.70 -15.26 -26.44
CA TRP A 51 8.38 -15.66 -25.96
C TRP A 51 8.46 -16.47 -24.66
N ILE A 52 9.44 -17.38 -24.54
CA ILE A 52 9.67 -18.16 -23.31
C ILE A 52 10.08 -17.26 -22.14
N VAL A 53 11.06 -16.37 -22.34
CA VAL A 53 11.52 -15.43 -21.29
C VAL A 53 10.38 -14.51 -20.84
N THR A 54 9.56 -14.04 -21.78
CA THR A 54 8.37 -13.23 -21.49
C THR A 54 7.35 -14.02 -20.66
N GLY A 55 7.11 -15.29 -21.00
CA GLY A 55 6.23 -16.18 -20.24
C GLY A 55 6.69 -16.37 -18.79
N ILE A 56 7.99 -16.63 -18.60
CA ILE A 56 8.60 -16.73 -17.26
C ILE A 56 8.47 -15.41 -16.49
N GLY A 57 8.68 -14.27 -17.16
CA GLY A 57 8.51 -12.94 -16.58
C GLY A 57 7.09 -12.70 -16.03
N PHE A 58 6.06 -13.13 -16.77
CA PHE A 58 4.68 -13.04 -16.30
C PHE A 58 4.39 -13.93 -15.09
N VAL A 59 4.95 -15.15 -15.05
CA VAL A 59 4.82 -16.04 -13.88
C VAL A 59 5.46 -15.41 -12.65
N ILE A 60 6.67 -14.86 -12.77
CA ILE A 60 7.37 -14.15 -11.70
C ILE A 60 6.55 -12.95 -11.23
N ALA A 61 6.03 -12.13 -12.17
CA ALA A 61 5.18 -10.99 -11.86
C ALA A 61 3.91 -11.38 -11.09
N SER A 62 3.34 -12.58 -11.36
CA SER A 62 2.20 -13.10 -10.59
C SER A 62 2.55 -13.29 -9.11
N PHE A 63 3.71 -13.87 -8.80
CA PHE A 63 4.15 -14.05 -7.41
C PHE A 63 4.35 -12.71 -6.69
N PHE A 64 4.97 -11.73 -7.35
CA PHE A 64 5.08 -10.38 -6.79
C PHE A 64 3.73 -9.69 -6.62
N SER A 65 2.78 -9.92 -7.53
CA SER A 65 1.44 -9.32 -7.41
C SER A 65 0.66 -9.84 -6.20
N LYS A 66 0.87 -11.11 -5.79
CA LYS A 66 0.24 -11.72 -4.61
C LYS A 66 0.80 -11.20 -3.28
N ASN A 67 2.08 -10.87 -3.23
CA ASN A 67 2.78 -10.50 -1.99
C ASN A 67 2.66 -9.01 -1.63
N VAL A 68 1.99 -8.21 -2.46
CA VAL A 68 1.90 -6.74 -2.30
C VAL A 68 0.60 -6.30 -1.60
N THR A 69 -0.08 -7.19 -0.88
CA THR A 69 -1.15 -6.82 0.05
C THR A 69 -0.57 -6.37 1.39
N SER A 70 0.28 -5.34 1.39
CA SER A 70 0.53 -4.60 2.62
C SER A 70 -0.76 -3.88 2.96
N LYS A 71 -1.42 -4.29 4.05
CA LYS A 71 -2.58 -3.57 4.55
C LYS A 71 -2.09 -2.20 5.00
N ASN A 72 -2.38 -1.16 4.21
CA ASN A 72 -2.04 0.18 4.61
C ASN A 72 -2.94 0.52 5.80
N ILE A 73 -2.35 0.83 6.95
CA ILE A 73 -3.09 1.01 8.21
C ILE A 73 -2.65 2.28 8.92
N LEU A 74 -3.56 2.84 9.69
CA LEU A 74 -3.28 3.83 10.73
C LEU A 74 -3.81 3.26 12.04
N GLU A 75 -2.97 3.23 13.06
CA GLU A 75 -3.29 2.80 14.41
C GLU A 75 -2.88 3.90 15.40
N LEU A 76 -3.85 4.31 16.22
CA LEU A 76 -3.67 5.21 17.33
C LEU A 76 -3.77 4.37 18.62
N ASN A 77 -2.68 4.27 19.37
CA ASN A 77 -2.69 3.65 20.68
C ASN A 77 -2.11 4.60 21.72
N ASN A 78 -2.20 4.25 23.01
CA ASN A 78 -1.78 5.13 24.11
C ASN A 78 -0.25 5.38 24.15
N LYS A 79 0.54 4.65 23.37
CA LYS A 79 2.01 4.80 23.36
C LYS A 79 2.48 5.63 22.18
N ALA A 80 1.93 5.36 20.99
CA ALA A 80 2.37 5.97 19.76
C ALA A 80 1.29 5.92 18.67
N ILE A 81 1.57 6.66 17.60
CA ILE A 81 0.87 6.62 16.32
C ILE A 81 1.68 5.71 15.40
N PHE A 82 1.07 4.62 14.96
CA PHE A 82 1.65 3.70 13.99
C PHE A 82 0.92 3.84 12.67
N ALA A 83 1.65 4.03 11.57
CA ALA A 83 1.04 4.06 10.26
C ALA A 83 1.92 3.41 9.20
N HIS A 84 1.28 2.60 8.36
CA HIS A 84 1.84 2.06 7.14
C HIS A 84 1.06 2.69 5.97
N PRO A 85 1.40 3.92 5.54
CA PRO A 85 0.64 4.60 4.48
C PRO A 85 0.82 3.94 3.10
N SER A 86 1.92 3.24 2.87
CA SER A 86 2.26 2.62 1.59
C SER A 86 3.28 1.50 1.78
N ILE A 87 3.42 0.65 0.76
CA ILE A 87 4.44 -0.41 0.70
C ILE A 87 5.83 0.18 0.99
N GLY A 88 6.50 -0.34 2.01
CA GLY A 88 7.86 0.05 2.39
C GLY A 88 7.98 1.35 3.20
N LYS A 89 6.88 2.06 3.47
CA LYS A 89 6.89 3.21 4.39
C LYS A 89 6.22 2.83 5.70
N ASN A 90 6.99 2.87 6.78
CA ASN A 90 6.49 2.68 8.15
C ASN A 90 6.76 3.96 8.94
N ILE A 91 5.72 4.47 9.60
CA ILE A 91 5.76 5.64 10.45
C ILE A 91 5.43 5.17 11.86
N ASN A 92 6.29 5.52 12.82
CA ASN A 92 6.07 5.28 14.24
C ASN A 92 6.41 6.56 14.99
N ILE A 93 5.40 7.21 15.56
CA ILE A 93 5.53 8.50 16.22
C ILE A 93 5.08 8.35 17.68
N ASP A 94 6.01 8.50 18.62
CA ASP A 94 5.68 8.63 20.04
C ASP A 94 4.93 9.95 20.27
N TRP A 95 3.85 9.91 21.05
CA TRP A 95 3.10 11.10 21.47
C TRP A 95 4.02 12.13 22.16
N ASN A 96 5.03 11.67 22.91
CA ASN A 96 5.99 12.56 23.57
C ASN A 96 6.91 13.30 22.60
N ASN A 97 7.09 12.81 21.37
CA ASN A 97 7.91 13.45 20.36
C ASN A 97 7.13 14.44 19.48
N LEU A 98 5.80 14.47 19.61
CA LEU A 98 4.96 15.39 18.86
C LEU A 98 4.99 16.80 19.46
N LYS A 99 5.08 17.79 18.58
CA LYS A 99 4.95 19.22 18.93
C LYS A 99 3.51 19.69 18.76
N TYR A 100 2.93 19.41 17.60
CA TYR A 100 1.51 19.64 17.29
C TYR A 100 1.09 18.80 16.09
N ILE A 101 -0.21 18.68 15.90
CA ILE A 101 -0.83 17.98 14.78
C ILE A 101 -1.59 19.01 13.96
N HIS A 102 -1.47 18.97 12.64
CA HIS A 102 -2.28 19.79 11.73
C HIS A 102 -3.26 18.90 10.98
N ILE A 103 -4.56 19.16 11.17
CA ILE A 103 -5.62 18.35 10.57
C ILE A 103 -6.12 19.00 9.28
N LYS A 104 -5.78 18.37 8.14
CA LYS A 104 -6.25 18.78 6.81
C LYS A 104 -7.53 18.03 6.43
N PRO A 105 -8.21 18.46 5.34
CA PRO A 105 -9.43 17.79 4.87
C PRO A 105 -9.25 16.28 4.59
N ILE A 106 -8.13 15.89 3.98
CA ILE A 106 -7.86 14.50 3.54
C ILE A 106 -6.47 14.00 3.96
N SER A 107 -5.84 14.64 4.95
CA SER A 107 -4.54 14.22 5.47
C SER A 107 -4.30 14.73 6.89
N PHE A 108 -3.31 14.16 7.55
CA PHE A 108 -2.79 14.65 8.82
C PHE A 108 -1.30 14.93 8.67
N ASP A 109 -0.86 16.09 9.14
CA ASP A 109 0.56 16.39 9.28
C ASP A 109 0.92 16.31 10.76
N PHE A 110 1.91 15.48 11.06
CA PHE A 110 2.48 15.29 12.39
C PHE A 110 3.80 16.06 12.46
N ILE A 111 3.81 17.16 13.21
CA ILE A 111 5.01 17.99 13.36
C ILE A 111 5.72 17.55 14.62
N LEU A 112 6.92 17.00 14.45
CA LEU A 112 7.76 16.51 15.53
C LEU A 112 8.56 17.65 16.18
N LYS A 113 9.07 17.40 17.39
CA LYS A 113 9.84 18.39 18.15
C LYS A 113 11.15 18.79 17.47
N ASP A 114 11.73 17.91 16.67
CA ASP A 114 12.93 18.15 15.84
C ASP A 114 12.63 18.98 14.58
N GLY A 115 11.37 19.30 14.31
CA GLY A 115 10.92 20.06 13.15
C GLY A 115 10.62 19.22 11.91
N SER A 116 10.84 17.90 11.97
CA SER A 116 10.44 17.00 10.89
C SER A 116 8.91 16.86 10.83
N ILE A 117 8.40 16.55 9.63
CA ILE A 117 6.97 16.46 9.36
C ILE A 117 6.68 15.09 8.75
N GLU A 118 5.81 14.34 9.39
CA GLU A 118 5.27 13.10 8.85
C GLU A 118 3.83 13.33 8.40
N THR A 119 3.56 13.13 7.11
CA THR A 119 2.22 13.27 6.55
C THR A 119 1.59 11.91 6.31
N ILE A 120 0.34 11.75 6.77
CA ILE A 120 -0.51 10.59 6.52
C ILE A 120 -1.69 11.02 5.65
N SER A 121 -1.81 10.45 4.45
CA SER A 121 -2.92 10.71 3.55
C SER A 121 -4.11 9.80 3.85
N LEU A 122 -5.31 10.39 3.85
CA LEU A 122 -6.60 9.71 3.94
C LEU A 122 -7.37 9.74 2.61
N GLY A 123 -6.73 10.12 1.50
CA GLY A 123 -7.42 10.29 0.22
C GLY A 123 -8.11 9.04 -0.33
N ASN A 124 -7.71 7.84 0.14
CA ASN A 124 -8.27 6.56 -0.26
C ASN A 124 -9.20 5.94 0.80
N VAL A 125 -9.61 6.72 1.79
CA VAL A 125 -10.46 6.31 2.91
C VAL A 125 -11.87 6.85 2.69
N ALA A 126 -12.90 6.08 3.06
CA ALA A 126 -14.28 6.54 2.93
C ALA A 126 -14.53 7.79 3.79
N TYR A 127 -15.32 8.73 3.30
CA TYR A 127 -15.53 10.02 3.99
C TYR A 127 -16.03 9.87 5.44
N LYS A 128 -16.89 8.87 5.70
CA LYS A 128 -17.33 8.53 7.06
C LYS A 128 -16.15 8.18 7.98
N ASP A 129 -15.27 7.30 7.50
CA ASP A 129 -14.10 6.85 8.25
C ASP A 129 -13.07 7.99 8.41
N VAL A 130 -13.00 8.95 7.47
CA VAL A 130 -12.20 10.17 7.61
C VAL A 130 -12.69 11.03 8.77
N ILE A 131 -14.01 11.22 8.90
CA ILE A 131 -14.60 11.96 10.02
C ILE A 131 -14.31 11.25 11.34
N GLU A 132 -14.58 9.95 11.42
CA GLU A 132 -14.34 9.15 12.63
C GLU A 132 -12.87 9.19 13.05
N THR A 133 -11.95 9.06 12.09
CA THR A 133 -10.51 9.14 12.34
C THR A 133 -10.10 10.52 12.87
N LYS A 134 -10.69 11.61 12.36
CA LYS A 134 -10.44 12.97 12.86
C LYS A 134 -10.90 13.14 14.29
N GLU A 135 -12.08 12.63 14.63
CA GLU A 135 -12.60 12.69 15.99
C GLU A 135 -11.71 11.91 16.95
N LYS A 136 -11.36 10.66 16.60
CA LYS A 136 -10.46 9.83 17.40
C LYS A 136 -9.08 10.48 17.56
N LEU A 137 -8.51 11.04 16.49
CA LEU A 137 -7.24 11.75 16.57
C LEU A 137 -7.29 12.94 17.53
N LYS A 138 -8.41 13.69 17.54
CA LYS A 138 -8.63 14.79 18.48
C LYS A 138 -8.71 14.31 19.92
N GLU A 139 -9.45 13.24 20.18
CA GLU A 139 -9.56 12.65 21.51
C GLU A 139 -8.19 12.19 22.04
N PHE A 140 -7.41 11.47 21.22
CA PHE A 140 -6.06 11.02 21.59
C PHE A 140 -5.09 12.20 21.84
N ALA A 141 -5.12 13.22 20.97
CA ALA A 141 -4.29 14.40 21.13
C ALA A 141 -4.63 15.17 22.42
N GLN A 142 -5.93 15.29 22.77
CA GLN A 142 -6.35 15.87 24.05
C GLN A 142 -5.84 15.05 25.24
N TYR A 143 -5.97 13.73 25.19
CA TYR A 143 -5.48 12.83 26.23
C TYR A 143 -3.96 12.97 26.47
N HIS A 144 -3.19 13.19 25.41
CA HIS A 144 -1.75 13.39 25.45
C HIS A 144 -1.30 14.86 25.56
N ASN A 145 -2.23 15.81 25.78
CA ASN A 145 -1.97 17.26 25.85
C ASN A 145 -1.24 17.84 24.61
N ILE A 146 -1.56 17.31 23.43
CA ILE A 146 -0.99 17.76 22.15
C ILE A 146 -1.90 18.80 21.50
N LYS A 147 -1.30 19.90 21.06
CA LYS A 147 -2.03 20.95 20.33
C LYS A 147 -2.42 20.48 18.93
N ILE A 148 -3.63 20.84 18.52
CA ILE A 148 -4.16 20.58 17.18
C ILE A 148 -4.42 21.93 16.51
N ASN A 149 -3.91 22.08 15.29
CA ASN A 149 -4.16 23.21 14.41
C ASN A 149 -4.97 22.79 13.18
#